data_AF-A0A382GKY7-F1
#
_entry.id   AF-A0A382GKY7-F1
#
_cell.length_a   1.000
_cell.length_b   1.000
_cell.length_c   1.000
_cell.angle_alpha   90.00
_cell.angle_beta   90.00
_cell.angle_gamma   90.00
#
_symmetry.space_group_name_H-M   'P 1'
#
loop_
_entity.id
_entity.type
_entity.pdbx_description
1 polymer ?
#
loop_
_entity_poly.entity_id
_entity_poly.type
_entity_poly.pdbx_seq_one_letter_code
_entity_poly.pdbx_strand_id
1 'polypeptide(L)'
;VTIVVASRLLAEADERETRRVTRDMGFNLRLISAETDLGQFYRDGFSRNAMNAAMLDRLATHLTNNVSFNHLVGSLRREYTINGQDILLVGLSETYVAPGQGKKPMGVVIKKGTVHIGSEVARKQKKKRDDTMHVGERQFTVANDPIETGTPDDITIFARLEDVQSVLRLEGKINEIEAIDCLCLTADQDPLAILRQEIGNILPEVQVVQMRTLADARAKQRQTREKVNQFVLPWVLVACAVWVALLAVLNVRDRRQEIGILRALGKGGGRI
;
A
#
# COMPACT_ATOMS: atom_id res chain seq x y z
N VAL A 1 -32.00 14.17 0.76
CA VAL A 1 -30.67 14.74 1.15
C VAL A 1 -29.95 13.84 2.15
N THR A 2 -30.55 13.49 3.29
CA THR A 2 -29.92 12.66 4.33
C THR A 2 -29.44 11.29 3.82
N ILE A 3 -30.22 10.59 3.00
CA ILE A 3 -29.83 9.28 2.43
C ILE A 3 -28.64 9.41 1.48
N VAL A 4 -28.63 10.44 0.62
CA VAL A 4 -27.53 10.68 -0.32
C VAL A 4 -26.25 11.05 0.43
N VAL A 5 -26.34 11.93 1.44
CA VAL A 5 -25.20 12.29 2.29
C VAL A 5 -24.70 11.07 3.08
N ALA A 6 -25.58 10.27 3.67
CA ALA A 6 -25.21 9.05 4.37
C ALA A 6 -24.53 8.02 3.44
N SER A 7 -25.05 7.83 2.23
CA SER A 7 -24.45 6.94 1.23
C SER A 7 -23.06 7.40 0.81
N ARG A 8 -22.86 8.71 0.64
CA ARG A 8 -21.55 9.29 0.32
C ARG A 8 -20.57 9.14 1.48
N LEU A 9 -21.01 9.40 2.72
CA LEU A 9 -20.17 9.23 3.90
C LEU A 9 -19.77 7.76 4.10
N LEU A 10 -20.69 6.82 3.87
CA LEU A 10 -20.39 5.38 3.90
C LEU A 10 -19.38 4.99 2.81
N ALA A 11 -19.56 5.48 1.59
CA ALA A 11 -18.61 5.23 0.50
C ALA A 11 -17.22 5.84 0.78
N GLU A 12 -17.17 7.05 1.34
CA GLU A 12 -15.91 7.69 1.74
C GLU A 12 -15.22 6.98 2.92
N ALA A 13 -16.00 6.46 3.88
CA ALA A 13 -15.48 5.69 5.00
C ALA A 13 -14.92 4.33 4.53
N ASP A 14 -15.68 3.62 3.69
CA ASP A 14 -15.25 2.36 3.07
C ASP A 14 -13.98 2.57 2.23
N GLU A 15 -13.89 3.67 1.48
CA GLU A 15 -12.68 4.01 0.72
C GLU A 15 -11.46 4.23 1.62
N ARG A 16 -11.63 4.88 2.77
CA ARG A 16 -10.53 5.11 3.71
C ARG A 16 -10.04 3.80 4.32
N GLU A 17 -10.94 2.92 4.72
CA GLU A 17 -10.58 1.61 5.29
C GLU A 17 -9.99 0.68 4.25
N THR A 18 -10.59 0.61 3.06
CA THR A 18 -10.03 -0.08 1.89
C THR A 18 -8.60 0.37 1.65
N ARG A 19 -8.34 1.68 1.60
CA ARG A 19 -6.98 2.22 1.39
C ARG A 19 -6.00 1.80 2.49
N ARG A 20 -6.43 1.78 3.76
CA ARG A 20 -5.61 1.34 4.89
C ARG A 20 -5.25 -0.14 4.77
N VAL A 21 -6.25 -1.00 4.54
CA VAL A 21 -6.04 -2.43 4.36
C VAL A 21 -5.11 -2.70 3.18
N THR A 22 -5.35 -2.08 2.01
CA THR A 22 -4.50 -2.26 0.83
C THR A 22 -3.06 -1.83 1.06
N ARG A 23 -2.86 -0.76 1.84
CA ARG A 23 -1.54 -0.28 2.24
C ARG A 23 -0.87 -1.32 3.14
N ASP A 24 -1.57 -1.84 4.12
CA ASP A 24 -0.99 -2.75 5.10
C ASP A 24 -0.68 -4.15 4.52
N MET A 25 -1.12 -4.45 3.29
CA MET A 25 -0.75 -5.67 2.53
C MET A 25 0.72 -5.73 2.04
N GLY A 26 1.50 -4.65 2.16
CA GLY A 26 2.93 -4.63 1.83
C GLY A 26 3.28 -4.37 0.35
N PHE A 27 4.52 -4.63 -0.04
CA PHE A 27 5.00 -4.39 -1.42
C PHE A 27 4.66 -5.58 -2.33
N ASN A 28 4.23 -5.31 -3.57
CA ASN A 28 3.87 -6.35 -4.54
C ASN A 28 4.86 -6.47 -5.70
N LEU A 29 5.89 -5.62 -5.75
CA LEU A 29 6.97 -5.69 -6.70
C LEU A 29 8.32 -5.69 -5.99
N ARG A 30 9.23 -6.54 -6.48
CA ARG A 30 10.62 -6.63 -6.04
C ARG A 30 11.51 -6.54 -7.27
N LEU A 31 12.36 -5.53 -7.30
CA LEU A 31 13.42 -5.39 -8.29
C LEU A 31 14.68 -5.94 -7.66
N ILE A 32 15.26 -6.94 -8.30
CA ILE A 32 16.42 -7.69 -7.82
C ILE A 32 17.47 -7.77 -8.93
N SER A 33 18.70 -8.14 -8.62
CA SER A 33 19.75 -8.26 -9.63
C SER A 33 19.34 -9.22 -10.76
N ALA A 34 19.64 -8.87 -12.01
CA ALA A 34 19.42 -9.73 -13.16
C ALA A 34 20.17 -11.08 -13.07
N GLU A 35 21.23 -11.15 -12.27
CA GLU A 35 22.03 -12.37 -12.05
C GLU A 35 21.40 -13.31 -11.01
N THR A 36 20.34 -12.90 -10.33
CA THR A 36 19.72 -13.71 -9.27
C THR A 36 18.96 -14.90 -9.85
N ASP A 37 19.29 -16.12 -9.38
CA ASP A 37 18.50 -17.32 -9.63
C ASP A 37 17.15 -17.23 -8.91
N LEU A 38 16.06 -17.30 -9.68
CA LEU A 38 14.71 -17.18 -9.13
C LEU A 38 14.33 -18.37 -8.23
N GLY A 39 14.82 -19.58 -8.53
CA GLY A 39 14.54 -20.75 -7.70
C GLY A 39 15.12 -20.60 -6.30
N GLN A 40 16.35 -20.11 -6.20
CA GLN A 40 17.01 -19.77 -4.94
C GLN A 40 16.34 -18.58 -4.27
N PHE A 41 16.00 -17.52 -5.01
CA PHE A 41 15.28 -16.37 -4.46
C PHE A 41 13.96 -16.75 -3.78
N TYR A 42 13.18 -17.65 -4.37
CA TYR A 42 11.92 -18.12 -3.76
C TYR A 42 12.14 -19.05 -2.56
N ARG A 43 13.27 -19.77 -2.50
CA ARG A 43 13.63 -20.59 -1.33
C ARG A 43 14.14 -19.75 -0.17
N ASP A 44 15.07 -18.86 -0.46
CA ASP A 44 15.78 -18.05 0.54
C ASP A 44 14.94 -16.85 0.98
N GLY A 45 13.98 -16.44 0.15
CA GLY A 45 13.11 -15.29 0.40
C GLY A 45 13.74 -13.94 0.07
N PHE A 46 15.01 -13.88 -0.34
CA PHE A 46 15.69 -12.65 -0.76
C PHE A 46 16.81 -12.90 -1.78
N SER A 47 17.24 -11.85 -2.48
CA SER A 47 18.35 -11.90 -3.43
C SER A 47 19.69 -11.90 -2.70
N ARG A 48 20.59 -12.84 -3.02
CA ARG A 48 21.98 -12.84 -2.49
C ARG A 48 22.92 -11.89 -3.23
N ASN A 49 22.51 -11.38 -4.39
CA ASN A 49 23.33 -10.47 -5.18
C ASN A 49 23.11 -9.03 -4.73
N ALA A 50 24.21 -8.35 -4.42
CA ALA A 50 24.20 -6.95 -4.02
C ALA A 50 24.29 -6.03 -5.25
N MET A 51 23.51 -4.98 -5.21
CA MET A 51 23.37 -3.92 -6.19
C MET A 51 23.78 -2.58 -5.59
N ASN A 52 24.04 -1.58 -6.43
CA ASN A 52 24.36 -0.23 -5.96
C ASN A 52 23.09 0.46 -5.44
N ALA A 53 23.13 1.01 -4.22
CA ALA A 53 22.03 1.76 -3.62
C ALA A 53 21.59 2.97 -4.47
N ALA A 54 22.50 3.57 -5.25
CA ALA A 54 22.20 4.68 -6.16
C ALA A 54 21.16 4.32 -7.25
N MET A 55 20.91 3.04 -7.51
CA MET A 55 19.83 2.60 -8.42
C MET A 55 18.46 3.03 -7.91
N LEU A 56 18.25 3.10 -6.59
CA LEU A 56 17.01 3.60 -6.00
C LEU A 56 16.76 5.06 -6.38
N ASP A 57 17.80 5.89 -6.29
CA ASP A 57 17.72 7.32 -6.63
C ASP A 57 17.49 7.54 -8.13
N ARG A 58 18.14 6.74 -8.98
CA ARG A 58 17.89 6.74 -10.44
C ARG A 58 16.44 6.37 -10.73
N LEU A 59 15.94 5.30 -10.13
CA LEU A 59 14.57 4.85 -10.31
C LEU A 59 13.56 5.92 -9.86
N ALA A 60 13.77 6.49 -8.68
CA ALA A 60 12.97 7.58 -8.14
C ALA A 60 12.96 8.83 -9.04
N THR A 61 14.10 9.16 -9.65
CA THR A 61 14.23 10.35 -10.50
C THR A 61 13.60 10.16 -11.88
N HIS A 62 13.74 8.98 -12.49
CA HIS A 62 13.24 8.74 -13.85
C HIS A 62 11.75 8.39 -13.90
N LEU A 63 11.20 7.81 -12.85
CA LEU A 63 9.80 7.33 -12.85
C LEU A 63 8.76 8.37 -12.45
N THR A 64 9.17 9.56 -11.99
CA THR A 64 8.25 10.69 -11.72
C THR A 64 7.50 11.16 -12.96
N ASN A 65 7.97 10.84 -14.17
CA ASN A 65 7.37 11.35 -15.41
C ASN A 65 6.38 10.38 -16.07
N ASN A 66 6.57 9.06 -16.00
CA ASN A 66 5.83 8.11 -16.85
C ASN A 66 5.27 6.84 -16.17
N VAL A 67 5.60 6.52 -14.90
CA VAL A 67 5.12 5.27 -14.26
C VAL A 67 4.72 5.49 -12.80
N SER A 68 3.51 5.05 -12.45
CA SER A 68 2.90 5.33 -11.13
C SER A 68 3.37 4.36 -10.05
N PHE A 69 4.61 4.54 -9.57
CA PHE A 69 5.03 3.96 -8.28
C PHE A 69 4.78 4.94 -7.15
N ASN A 70 4.10 4.48 -6.11
CA ASN A 70 3.77 5.35 -4.97
C ASN A 70 4.85 5.33 -3.89
N HIS A 71 5.50 4.18 -3.71
CA HIS A 71 6.40 3.91 -2.62
C HIS A 71 7.54 3.05 -3.14
N LEU A 72 8.77 3.52 -2.94
CA LEU A 72 9.99 2.77 -3.22
C LEU A 72 10.80 2.65 -1.92
N VAL A 73 11.28 1.45 -1.63
CA VAL A 73 12.15 1.17 -0.48
C VAL A 73 13.32 0.31 -0.94
N GLY A 74 14.54 0.80 -0.76
CA GLY A 74 15.74 -0.01 -0.90
C GLY A 74 15.94 -0.87 0.34
N SER A 75 16.31 -2.14 0.14
CA SER A 75 16.56 -3.06 1.24
C SER A 75 17.86 -3.85 1.05
N LEU A 76 18.54 -4.09 2.17
CA LEU A 76 19.69 -4.99 2.25
C LEU A 76 19.34 -6.13 3.20
N ARG A 77 19.31 -7.36 2.68
CA ARG A 77 18.92 -8.56 3.43
C ARG A 77 20.07 -9.54 3.46
N ARG A 78 20.41 -10.05 4.64
CA ARG A 78 21.38 -11.13 4.83
C ARG A 78 21.00 -12.03 5.99
N GLU A 79 21.25 -13.32 5.82
CA GLU A 79 21.38 -14.24 6.94
C GLU A 79 22.49 -13.74 7.87
N TYR A 80 22.25 -13.79 9.17
CA TYR A 80 23.19 -13.33 10.19
C TYR A 80 23.04 -14.19 11.44
N THR A 81 24.13 -14.47 12.14
CA THR A 81 24.10 -15.24 13.37
C THR A 81 24.42 -14.34 14.56
N ILE A 82 23.49 -14.26 15.51
CA ILE A 82 23.64 -13.49 16.76
C ILE A 82 23.50 -14.42 17.96
N ASN A 83 24.55 -14.52 18.78
CA ASN A 83 24.58 -15.38 19.98
C ASN A 83 24.11 -16.82 19.72
N GLY A 84 24.52 -17.42 18.58
CA GLY A 84 24.09 -18.78 18.19
C GLY A 84 22.64 -18.90 17.73
N GLN A 85 22.00 -17.79 17.34
CA GLN A 85 20.73 -17.75 16.65
C GLN A 85 20.92 -17.25 15.23
N ASP A 86 20.51 -18.05 14.25
CA ASP A 86 20.40 -17.61 12.86
C ASP A 86 19.13 -16.77 12.72
N ILE A 87 19.30 -15.55 12.22
CA ILE A 87 18.27 -14.54 12.01
C ILE A 87 18.45 -13.93 10.62
N LEU A 88 17.42 -13.23 10.15
CA LEU A 88 17.55 -12.36 8.99
C LEU A 88 17.86 -10.94 9.46
N LEU A 89 18.95 -10.35 8.99
CA LEU A 89 19.27 -8.95 9.22
C LEU A 89 18.84 -8.13 8.01
N VAL A 90 17.93 -7.19 8.23
CA VAL A 90 17.30 -6.39 7.17
C VAL A 90 17.50 -4.90 7.41
N GLY A 91 18.19 -4.25 6.48
CA GLY A 91 18.33 -2.80 6.44
C GLY A 91 17.30 -2.20 5.50
N LEU A 92 16.51 -1.22 5.96
CA LEU A 92 15.51 -0.52 5.14
C LEU A 92 15.90 0.94 4.91
N SER A 93 15.80 1.41 3.68
CA SER A 93 15.98 2.83 3.35
C SER A 93 14.79 3.66 3.87
N GLU A 94 14.93 4.97 3.78
CA GLU A 94 13.74 5.83 3.80
C GLU A 94 12.83 5.47 2.62
N THR A 95 11.52 5.48 2.86
CA THR A 95 10.54 5.29 1.80
C THR A 95 10.52 6.53 0.93
N TYR A 96 10.92 6.38 -0.33
CA TYR A 96 10.70 7.41 -1.32
C TYR A 96 9.21 7.43 -1.70
N VAL A 97 8.61 8.63 -1.67
CA VAL A 97 7.23 8.87 -2.09
C VAL A 97 7.26 9.88 -3.22
N ALA A 98 6.56 9.57 -4.32
CA ALA A 98 6.49 10.46 -5.47
C ALA A 98 6.01 11.88 -5.07
N PRO A 99 6.71 12.95 -5.48
CA PRO A 99 6.36 14.33 -5.17
C PRO A 99 4.91 14.68 -5.57
N GLY A 100 4.24 15.51 -4.77
CA GLY A 100 2.88 16.00 -5.08
C GLY A 100 1.74 15.03 -4.76
N GLN A 101 2.01 13.79 -4.34
CA GLN A 101 0.96 12.80 -4.04
C GLN A 101 0.45 12.85 -2.59
N GLY A 102 1.14 13.54 -1.67
CA GLY A 102 0.73 13.67 -0.25
C GLY A 102 0.60 12.34 0.50
N LYS A 103 1.16 11.25 -0.02
CA LYS A 103 1.03 9.91 0.55
C LYS A 103 1.99 9.75 1.72
N LYS A 104 1.51 9.13 2.80
CA LYS A 104 2.36 8.79 3.94
C LYS A 104 3.29 7.63 3.58
N PRO A 105 4.54 7.61 4.12
CA PRO A 105 5.42 6.47 3.99
C PRO A 105 4.73 5.17 4.40
N MET A 106 5.09 4.09 3.71
CA MET A 106 4.62 2.74 4.00
C MET A 106 5.70 1.94 4.70
N GLY A 107 5.27 1.02 5.56
CA GLY A 107 6.16 0.21 6.38
C GLY A 107 6.54 0.89 7.69
N VAL A 108 7.47 0.26 8.39
CA VAL A 108 7.96 0.72 9.68
C VAL A 108 9.04 1.77 9.47
N VAL A 109 8.89 2.94 10.09
CA VAL A 109 9.93 3.97 10.07
C VAL A 109 10.92 3.70 11.19
N ILE A 110 12.11 3.22 10.84
CA ILE A 110 13.16 2.87 11.80
C ILE A 110 14.18 4.01 11.89
N LYS A 111 14.46 4.45 13.12
CA LYS A 111 15.46 5.49 13.39
C LYS A 111 16.86 4.88 13.42
N LYS A 112 17.87 5.68 13.09
CA LYS A 112 19.28 5.29 13.24
C LYS A 112 19.56 4.90 14.69
N GLY A 113 20.35 3.85 14.89
CA GLY A 113 20.70 3.33 16.22
C GLY A 113 19.57 2.59 16.95
N THR A 114 18.43 2.38 16.28
CA THR A 114 17.33 1.55 16.79
C THR A 114 17.09 0.34 15.91
N VAL A 115 16.56 -0.72 16.52
CA VAL A 115 16.18 -1.96 15.83
C VAL A 115 14.73 -2.29 16.12
N HIS A 116 14.09 -2.92 15.14
CA HIS A 116 12.84 -3.63 15.33
C HIS A 116 13.13 -5.12 15.25
N ILE A 117 12.71 -5.89 16.25
CA ILE A 117 12.98 -7.33 16.32
C ILE A 117 11.70 -8.14 16.25
N GLY A 118 11.77 -9.27 15.55
CA GLY A 118 10.72 -10.28 15.54
C GLY A 118 10.57 -11.01 16.88
N SER A 119 9.41 -11.66 17.06
CA SER A 119 9.06 -12.35 18.30
C SER A 119 10.04 -13.48 18.68
N GLU A 120 10.50 -14.27 17.71
CA GLU A 120 11.43 -15.37 17.96
C GLU A 120 12.86 -14.89 18.24
N VAL A 121 13.26 -13.76 17.64
CA VAL A 121 14.50 -13.07 18.03
C VAL A 121 14.40 -12.59 19.48
N ALA A 122 13.31 -11.92 19.83
CA ALA A 122 13.09 -11.41 21.18
C ALA A 122 13.08 -12.52 22.24
N ARG A 123 12.42 -13.65 21.97
CA ARG A 123 12.35 -14.82 22.88
C ARG A 123 13.73 -15.41 23.14
N LYS A 124 14.50 -15.71 22.09
CA LYS A 124 15.82 -16.35 22.24
C LYS A 124 16.89 -15.41 22.79
N GLN A 125 16.86 -14.13 22.41
CA GLN A 125 17.77 -13.11 22.94
C GLN A 125 17.33 -12.52 24.30
N LYS A 126 16.13 -12.88 24.78
CA LYS A 126 15.50 -12.36 26.00
C LYS A 126 15.45 -10.82 26.03
N LYS A 127 14.98 -10.23 24.93
CA LYS A 127 14.86 -8.78 24.76
C LYS A 127 13.42 -8.35 24.66
N LYS A 128 13.13 -7.15 25.17
CA LYS A 128 11.86 -6.45 25.02
C LYS A 128 12.10 -5.01 24.55
N ARG A 129 11.02 -4.28 24.34
CA ARG A 129 11.07 -2.85 24.05
C ARG A 129 11.92 -2.09 25.07
N ASP A 130 12.67 -1.11 24.57
CA ASP A 130 13.62 -0.26 25.30
C ASP A 130 14.88 -0.96 25.84
N ASP A 131 15.01 -2.28 25.67
CA ASP A 131 16.27 -2.96 25.94
C ASP A 131 17.32 -2.64 24.87
N THR A 132 18.59 -2.84 25.22
CA THR A 132 19.70 -2.76 24.26
C THR A 132 20.18 -4.15 23.85
N MET A 133 20.63 -4.27 22.60
CA MET A 133 21.26 -5.48 22.07
C MET A 133 22.41 -5.13 21.13
N HIS A 134 23.39 -6.03 21.03
CA HIS A 134 24.51 -5.87 20.10
C HIS A 134 24.24 -6.62 18.82
N VAL A 135 24.43 -5.96 17.68
CA VAL A 135 24.43 -6.59 16.36
C VAL A 135 25.77 -6.25 15.71
N GLY A 136 26.64 -7.24 15.60
CA GLY A 136 28.05 -7.01 15.29
C GLY A 136 28.74 -6.25 16.42
N GLU A 137 29.53 -5.24 16.07
CA GLU A 137 30.25 -4.37 17.03
C GLU A 137 29.38 -3.21 17.53
N ARG A 138 28.16 -3.05 17.01
CA ARG A 138 27.30 -1.90 17.30
C ARG A 138 26.20 -2.26 18.29
N GLN A 139 25.91 -1.33 19.19
CA GLN A 139 24.80 -1.42 20.13
C GLN A 139 23.57 -0.71 19.56
N PHE A 140 22.40 -1.34 19.70
CA PHE A 140 21.11 -0.83 19.26
C PHE A 140 20.07 -0.90 20.37
N THR A 141 19.11 0.03 20.35
CA THR A 141 17.94 0.01 21.24
C THR A 141 16.74 -0.60 20.52
N VAL A 142 16.02 -1.51 21.17
CA VAL A 142 14.81 -2.13 20.63
C VAL A 142 13.64 -1.15 20.70
N ALA A 143 13.11 -0.77 19.54
CA ALA A 143 12.09 0.27 19.43
C ALA A 143 10.64 -0.25 19.33
N ASN A 144 10.43 -1.55 19.11
CA ASN A 144 9.10 -2.16 19.01
C ASN A 144 8.77 -3.10 20.15
N ASP A 145 7.48 -3.36 20.29
CA ASP A 145 6.95 -4.50 21.03
C ASP A 145 7.03 -5.75 20.12
N PRO A 146 7.81 -6.79 20.47
CA PRO A 146 8.01 -7.96 19.61
C PRO A 146 6.78 -8.89 19.66
N ILE A 147 5.78 -8.57 18.85
CA ILE A 147 4.54 -9.34 18.70
C ILE A 147 4.74 -10.38 17.59
N GLU A 148 4.28 -11.60 17.82
CA GLU A 148 4.34 -12.70 16.86
C GLU A 148 3.41 -12.44 15.66
N THR A 149 3.96 -12.60 14.46
CA THR A 149 3.26 -12.34 13.19
C THR A 149 2.94 -13.62 12.42
N GLY A 150 3.61 -14.74 12.74
CA GLY A 150 3.51 -15.99 11.99
C GLY A 150 4.21 -15.93 10.63
N THR A 151 5.15 -15.00 10.45
CA THR A 151 5.87 -14.76 9.19
C THR A 151 7.37 -14.81 9.40
N PRO A 152 8.19 -14.83 8.33
CA PRO A 152 9.65 -14.72 8.46
C PRO A 152 10.11 -13.47 9.23
N ASP A 153 9.27 -12.45 9.38
CA ASP A 153 9.57 -11.27 10.19
C ASP A 153 9.82 -11.62 11.67
N ASP A 154 9.27 -12.74 12.16
CA ASP A 154 9.46 -13.20 13.54
C ASP A 154 10.92 -13.60 13.85
N ILE A 155 11.68 -14.02 12.82
CA ILE A 155 13.11 -14.33 12.91
C ILE A 155 13.98 -13.19 12.35
N THR A 156 13.42 -12.00 12.16
CA THR A 156 14.10 -10.88 11.50
C THR A 156 14.45 -9.75 12.48
N ILE A 157 15.61 -9.13 12.28
CA ILE A 157 15.98 -7.85 12.86
C ILE A 157 15.95 -6.81 11.74
N PHE A 158 15.06 -5.83 11.87
CA PHE A 158 15.01 -4.67 10.98
C PHE A 158 15.76 -3.49 11.60
N ALA A 159 16.59 -2.83 10.81
CA ALA A 159 17.27 -1.61 11.19
C ALA A 159 17.33 -0.62 10.01
N ARG A 160 17.86 0.58 10.26
CA ARG A 160 18.11 1.53 9.18
C ARG A 160 19.14 0.95 8.19
N LEU A 161 18.94 1.16 6.89
CA LEU A 161 19.82 0.64 5.83
C LEU A 161 21.30 0.92 6.11
N GLU A 162 21.63 2.17 6.45
CA GLU A 162 23.01 2.58 6.74
C GLU A 162 23.63 1.82 7.93
N ASP A 163 22.83 1.51 8.95
CA ASP A 163 23.30 0.76 10.12
C ASP A 163 23.60 -0.69 9.75
N VAL A 164 22.74 -1.32 8.95
CA VAL A 164 22.95 -2.70 8.48
C VAL A 164 24.10 -2.78 7.48
N GLN A 165 24.21 -1.82 6.57
CA GLN A 165 25.35 -1.72 5.67
C GLN A 165 26.67 -1.64 6.43
N SER A 166 26.73 -0.84 7.49
CA SER A 166 27.90 -0.73 8.37
C SER A 166 28.20 -2.04 9.12
N VAL A 167 27.17 -2.72 9.65
CA VAL A 167 27.33 -4.03 10.33
C VAL A 167 27.86 -5.09 9.37
N LEU A 168 27.37 -5.10 8.13
CA LEU A 168 27.72 -6.10 7.12
C LEU A 168 28.94 -5.71 6.26
N ARG A 169 29.50 -4.50 6.43
CA ARG A 169 30.57 -3.92 5.59
C ARG A 169 30.19 -3.89 4.10
N LEU A 170 28.95 -3.46 3.83
CA LEU A 170 28.33 -3.39 2.52
C LEU A 170 27.80 -1.97 2.25
N GLU A 171 28.63 -0.96 2.49
CA GLU A 171 28.29 0.45 2.31
C GLU A 171 27.85 0.75 0.86
N GLY A 172 26.74 1.48 0.73
CA GLY A 172 26.19 1.82 -0.59
C GLY A 172 25.64 0.62 -1.37
N LYS A 173 25.41 -0.53 -0.73
CA LYS A 173 24.82 -1.72 -1.35
C LYS A 173 23.41 -2.02 -0.83
N ILE A 174 22.56 -2.47 -1.73
CA ILE A 174 21.22 -3.02 -1.46
C ILE A 174 21.09 -4.34 -2.23
N ASN A 175 20.22 -5.25 -1.82
CA ASN A 175 19.98 -6.45 -2.63
C ASN A 175 18.68 -6.34 -3.43
N GLU A 176 17.78 -5.45 -3.01
CA GLU A 176 16.45 -5.34 -3.59
C GLU A 176 15.88 -3.93 -3.46
N ILE A 177 15.03 -3.57 -4.42
CA ILE A 177 14.13 -2.42 -4.32
C ILE A 177 12.71 -2.96 -4.28
N GLU A 178 11.99 -2.63 -3.21
CA GLU A 178 10.59 -2.97 -3.05
C GLU A 178 9.72 -1.81 -3.51
N ALA A 179 8.69 -2.12 -4.29
CA ALA A 179 7.82 -1.14 -4.88
C ALA A 179 6.35 -1.55 -4.80
N ILE A 180 5.47 -0.55 -4.80
CA ILE A 180 4.04 -0.76 -4.95
C ILE A 180 3.62 -0.39 -6.35
N ASP A 181 3.20 -1.43 -7.07
CA ASP A 181 2.54 -1.27 -8.34
C ASP A 181 1.15 -0.68 -8.14
N CYS A 182 0.81 0.32 -8.95
CA CYS A 182 -0.54 0.82 -9.09
C CYS A 182 -1.11 0.62 -10.49
N LEU A 183 -0.35 -0.01 -11.39
CA LEU A 183 -0.77 -0.27 -12.75
C LEU A 183 -1.95 -1.25 -12.70
N CYS A 184 -3.14 -0.72 -12.95
CA CYS A 184 -4.35 -1.49 -13.19
C CYS A 184 -4.57 -1.54 -14.69
N LEU A 185 -3.73 -2.27 -15.41
CA LEU A 185 -4.01 -2.49 -16.81
C LEU A 185 -5.17 -3.49 -16.94
N THR A 186 -6.01 -3.23 -17.95
CA THR A 186 -7.14 -4.07 -18.31
C THR A 186 -6.66 -5.48 -18.67
N ALA A 187 -7.54 -6.47 -18.51
CA ALA A 187 -7.24 -7.90 -18.71
C ALA A 187 -6.68 -8.25 -20.10
N ASP A 188 -6.71 -7.32 -21.06
CA ASP A 188 -6.26 -7.47 -22.43
C ASP A 188 -4.77 -7.14 -22.64
N GLN A 189 -4.05 -6.67 -21.62
CA GLN A 189 -2.60 -6.39 -21.66
C GLN A 189 -1.86 -7.20 -20.59
N ASP A 190 -0.64 -7.67 -20.87
CA ASP A 190 0.25 -8.21 -19.84
C ASP A 190 0.92 -7.04 -19.08
N PRO A 191 0.42 -6.69 -17.88
CA PRO A 191 0.86 -5.47 -17.21
C PRO A 191 2.31 -5.59 -16.72
N LEU A 192 2.73 -6.82 -16.43
CA LEU A 192 4.06 -7.12 -15.95
C LEU A 192 5.11 -7.00 -17.07
N ALA A 193 4.75 -7.36 -18.31
CA ALA A 193 5.63 -7.17 -19.46
C ALA A 193 5.96 -5.69 -19.70
N ILE A 194 4.94 -4.82 -19.61
CA ILE A 194 5.11 -3.37 -19.77
C ILE A 194 6.02 -2.82 -18.65
N LEU A 195 5.75 -3.17 -17.40
CA LEU A 195 6.59 -2.75 -16.27
C LEU A 195 8.04 -3.23 -16.40
N ARG A 196 8.25 -4.47 -16.85
CA ARG A 196 9.59 -5.01 -17.10
C ARG A 196 10.31 -4.23 -18.20
N GLN A 197 9.61 -3.85 -19.26
CA GLN A 197 10.19 -3.05 -20.33
C GLN A 197 10.56 -1.64 -19.85
N GLU A 198 9.66 -0.96 -19.14
CA GLU A 198 9.90 0.39 -18.61
C GLU A 198 11.03 0.41 -17.58
N ILE A 199 11.03 -0.53 -16.63
CA ILE A 199 12.09 -0.66 -15.63
C ILE A 199 13.41 -1.04 -16.30
N GLY A 200 13.40 -1.99 -17.24
CA GLY A 200 14.60 -2.43 -17.95
C GLY A 200 15.27 -1.32 -18.77
N ASN A 201 14.49 -0.35 -19.27
CA ASN A 201 15.05 0.83 -19.93
C ASN A 201 15.81 1.78 -18.98
N ILE A 202 15.47 1.75 -17.69
CA ILE A 202 16.07 2.64 -16.66
C ILE A 202 17.19 1.91 -15.93
N LEU A 203 16.95 0.65 -15.57
CA LEU A 203 17.84 -0.24 -14.82
C LEU A 203 17.96 -1.57 -15.58
N PRO A 204 18.82 -1.66 -16.61
CA PRO A 204 19.01 -2.92 -17.36
C PRO A 204 19.62 -4.04 -16.52
N GLU A 205 20.29 -3.70 -15.42
CA GLU A 205 20.93 -4.65 -14.50
C GLU A 205 19.98 -5.30 -13.47
N VAL A 206 18.68 -4.98 -13.50
CA VAL A 206 17.69 -5.55 -12.60
C VAL A 206 16.63 -6.38 -13.33
N GLN A 207 16.11 -7.40 -12.66
CA GLN A 207 14.92 -8.13 -13.07
C GLN A 207 13.76 -7.84 -12.11
N VAL A 208 12.54 -7.87 -12.64
CA VAL A 208 11.32 -7.53 -11.91
C VAL A 208 10.53 -8.79 -11.56
N VAL A 209 10.30 -8.98 -10.27
CA VAL A 209 9.45 -10.03 -9.72
C VAL A 209 8.18 -9.41 -9.14
N GLN A 210 7.02 -9.93 -9.53
CA GLN A 210 5.72 -9.46 -9.05
C GLN A 210 5.04 -10.55 -8.24
N MET A 211 4.58 -10.18 -7.04
CA MET A 211 3.72 -11.01 -6.21
C MET A 211 2.29 -10.93 -6.75
N ARG A 212 1.96 -11.83 -7.70
CA ARG A 212 0.69 -11.82 -8.43
C ARG A 212 -0.54 -11.85 -7.50
N THR A 213 -0.51 -12.66 -6.44
CA THR A 213 -1.63 -12.74 -5.48
C THR A 213 -1.95 -11.39 -4.83
N LEU A 214 -0.93 -10.63 -4.45
CA LEU A 214 -1.09 -9.28 -3.90
C LEU A 214 -1.53 -8.27 -4.95
N ALA A 215 -0.96 -8.35 -6.16
CA ALA A 215 -1.34 -7.50 -7.28
C ALA A 215 -2.82 -7.71 -7.71
N ASP A 216 -3.24 -8.97 -7.83
CA ASP A 216 -4.60 -9.36 -8.21
C ASP A 216 -5.62 -8.97 -7.14
N ALA A 217 -5.27 -9.17 -5.86
CA ALA A 217 -6.13 -8.74 -4.75
C ALA A 217 -6.36 -7.22 -4.79
N ARG A 218 -5.32 -6.43 -5.09
CA ARG A 218 -5.41 -4.98 -5.28
C ARG A 218 -6.27 -4.59 -6.49
N ALA A 219 -6.05 -5.25 -7.62
CA ALA A 219 -6.80 -5.00 -8.85
C ALA A 219 -8.29 -5.32 -8.64
N LYS A 220 -8.60 -6.46 -8.04
CA LYS A 220 -9.97 -6.90 -7.75
C LYS A 220 -10.68 -5.95 -6.78
N GLN A 221 -9.99 -5.45 -5.76
CA GLN A 221 -10.53 -4.47 -4.82
C GLN A 221 -10.92 -3.17 -5.52
N ARG A 222 -10.08 -2.68 -6.46
CA ARG A 222 -10.37 -1.49 -7.26
C ARG A 222 -11.53 -1.71 -8.24
N GLN A 223 -11.55 -2.83 -8.97
CA GLN A 223 -12.63 -3.15 -9.90
C GLN A 223 -13.99 -3.30 -9.20
N THR A 224 -14.00 -3.93 -8.02
CA THR A 224 -15.23 -4.08 -7.22
C THR A 224 -15.76 -2.71 -6.81
N ARG A 225 -14.87 -1.78 -6.43
CA ARG A 225 -15.24 -0.39 -6.11
C ARG A 225 -15.85 0.32 -7.31
N GLU A 226 -15.23 0.24 -8.48
CA GLU A 226 -15.74 0.88 -9.70
C GLU A 226 -17.13 0.39 -10.06
N LYS A 227 -17.36 -0.94 -9.98
CA LYS A 227 -18.68 -1.54 -10.22
C LYS A 227 -19.70 -1.06 -9.19
N VAL A 228 -19.38 -1.06 -7.90
CA VAL A 228 -20.29 -0.58 -6.84
C VAL A 228 -20.66 0.88 -7.08
N ASN A 229 -19.69 1.75 -7.37
CA ASN A 229 -19.95 3.16 -7.62
C ASN A 229 -20.79 3.40 -8.89
N GLN A 230 -20.52 2.64 -9.96
CA GLN A 230 -21.23 2.79 -11.24
C GLN A 230 -22.69 2.32 -11.16
N PHE A 231 -23.00 1.30 -10.36
CA PHE A 231 -24.36 0.76 -10.30
C PHE A 231 -25.16 1.27 -9.11
N VAL A 232 -24.60 1.32 -7.89
CA VAL A 232 -25.39 1.61 -6.69
C VAL A 232 -25.79 3.09 -6.62
N LEU A 233 -24.90 4.00 -6.99
CA LEU A 233 -25.14 5.44 -6.88
C LEU A 233 -26.31 5.92 -7.77
N PRO A 234 -26.39 5.54 -9.06
CA PRO A 234 -27.54 5.91 -9.90
C PRO A 234 -28.86 5.32 -9.39
N TRP A 235 -28.86 4.06 -8.93
CA TRP A 235 -30.06 3.42 -8.41
C TRP A 235 -30.60 4.11 -7.15
N VAL A 236 -29.72 4.54 -6.24
CA VAL A 236 -30.12 5.33 -5.06
C VAL A 236 -30.74 6.66 -5.48
N LEU A 237 -30.18 7.34 -6.49
CA LEU A 237 -30.74 8.59 -7.01
C LEU A 237 -32.13 8.38 -7.64
N VAL A 238 -32.30 7.31 -8.43
CA VAL A 238 -33.59 6.96 -9.03
C VAL A 238 -34.63 6.65 -7.94
N ALA A 239 -34.28 5.83 -6.95
CA ALA A 239 -35.17 5.53 -5.83
C ALA A 239 -35.58 6.80 -5.06
N CYS A 240 -34.63 7.70 -4.81
CA CYS A 240 -34.93 9.00 -4.18
C CYS A 240 -35.87 9.85 -5.04
N ALA A 241 -35.67 9.90 -6.36
CA ALA A 241 -36.52 10.65 -7.27
C ALA A 241 -37.95 10.10 -7.31
N VAL A 242 -38.10 8.77 -7.36
CA VAL A 242 -39.41 8.09 -7.30
C VAL A 242 -40.12 8.39 -5.99
N TRP A 243 -39.40 8.36 -4.86
CA TRP A 243 -39.99 8.65 -3.56
C TRP A 243 -40.47 10.10 -3.44
N VAL A 244 -39.68 11.05 -3.94
CA VAL A 244 -40.09 12.47 -3.99
C VAL A 244 -41.31 12.67 -4.87
N ALA A 245 -41.36 12.02 -6.03
CA ALA A 245 -42.53 12.09 -6.92
C ALA A 245 -43.79 11.51 -6.26
N LEU A 246 -43.67 10.38 -5.55
CA LEU A 246 -44.78 9.77 -4.82
C LEU A 246 -45.30 10.69 -3.71
N LEU A 247 -44.40 11.25 -2.90
CA LEU A 247 -44.78 12.21 -1.85
C LEU A 247 -45.38 13.49 -2.43
N ALA A 248 -44.91 13.97 -3.58
CA ALA A 248 -45.51 15.12 -4.25
C ALA A 248 -46.95 14.81 -4.69
N VAL A 249 -47.20 13.64 -5.28
CA VAL A 249 -48.55 13.22 -5.69
C VAL A 249 -49.48 13.07 -4.48
N LEU A 250 -49.02 12.46 -3.39
CA LEU A 250 -49.81 12.31 -2.16
C LEU A 250 -50.14 13.67 -1.54
N ASN A 251 -49.17 14.57 -1.40
CA ASN A 251 -49.39 15.92 -0.87
C ASN A 251 -50.38 16.74 -1.73
N VAL A 252 -50.27 16.65 -3.07
CA VAL A 252 -51.22 17.32 -3.97
C VAL A 252 -52.61 16.72 -3.84
N ARG A 253 -52.71 15.39 -3.66
CA ARG A 253 -53.98 14.69 -3.50
C ARG A 253 -54.69 15.10 -2.21
N ASP A 254 -53.97 15.21 -1.11
CA ASP A 254 -54.53 15.61 0.19
C ASP A 254 -54.97 17.09 0.18
N ARG A 255 -54.26 17.95 -0.54
CA ARG A 255 -54.59 19.39 -0.66
C ARG A 255 -55.50 19.76 -1.84
N ARG A 256 -56.16 18.79 -2.49
CA ARG A 256 -57.08 19.07 -3.60
C ARG A 256 -58.21 20.03 -3.24
N GLN A 257 -58.71 19.96 -2.01
CA GLN A 257 -59.77 20.85 -1.54
C GLN A 257 -59.31 22.31 -1.45
N GLU A 258 -58.11 22.56 -0.91
CA GLU A 258 -57.51 23.90 -0.88
C GLU A 258 -57.27 24.45 -2.29
N ILE A 259 -56.76 23.61 -3.19
CA ILE A 259 -56.55 23.96 -4.61
C ILE A 259 -57.88 24.33 -5.28
N GLY A 260 -58.97 23.61 -4.96
CA GLY A 260 -60.32 23.88 -5.44
C GLY A 260 -60.85 25.25 -4.96
N ILE A 261 -60.66 25.57 -3.67
CA ILE A 261 -61.06 26.86 -3.10
C ILE A 261 -60.26 28.01 -3.73
N LEU A 262 -58.95 27.85 -3.90
CA LEU A 262 -58.10 28.87 -4.53
C LEU A 262 -58.47 29.11 -6.00
N ARG A 263 -58.84 28.05 -6.74
CA ARG A 263 -59.38 28.18 -8.11
C ARG A 263 -60.73 28.88 -8.13
N ALA A 264 -61.62 28.57 -7.19
CA ALA A 264 -62.92 29.24 -7.06
C ALA A 264 -62.77 30.74 -6.74
N LEU A 265 -61.70 31.13 -6.03
CA LEU A 265 -61.32 32.52 -5.77
C LEU A 265 -60.59 33.20 -6.95
N GLY A 266 -60.45 32.52 -8.11
CA GLY A 266 -59.91 33.10 -9.33
C GLY A 266 -58.39 33.00 -9.51
N LYS A 267 -57.66 32.24 -8.68
CA LYS A 267 -56.24 31.97 -8.96
C LYS A 267 -56.08 30.98 -10.13
N GLY A 268 -55.34 31.40 -11.15
CA GLY A 268 -54.96 30.56 -12.29
C GLY A 268 -53.87 29.53 -11.94
N GLY A 269 -53.80 28.43 -12.72
CA GLY A 269 -52.93 27.29 -12.44
C GLY A 269 -51.42 27.55 -12.44
N GLY A 270 -50.93 28.65 -13.01
CA GLY A 270 -49.52 29.05 -12.90
C GLY A 270 -49.17 29.76 -11.59
N ARG A 271 -50.18 30.05 -10.75
CA ARG A 271 -50.07 30.80 -9.49
C ARG A 271 -50.41 29.92 -8.26
N ILE A 272 -50.63 28.63 -8.49
CA ILE A 272 -50.96 27.55 -7.53
C ILE A 272 -49.90 26.46 -7.71
#